data_AF-A0A971Z0N4-F1
#
_entry.id   AF-A0A971Z0N4-F1
#
_cell.length_a   1.000
_cell.length_b   1.000
_cell.length_c   1.000
_cell.angle_alpha   90.00
_cell.angle_beta   90.00
_cell.angle_gamma   90.00
#
_symmetry.space_group_name_H-M   'P 1'
#
loop_
_entity.id
_entity.type
_entity.pdbx_description
1 polymer ?
#
loop_
_entity_poly.entity_id
_entity_poly.type
_entity_poly.pdbx_seq_one_letter_code
_entity_poly.pdbx_strand_id
1 'polypeptide(L)'
;MTAILVMLSNYFHDLAVGLLFSAMLLTWWVDQANSALSHAHTALVKQVVERMRKVAWAAWAWIIIGGVIRTVNYYEYEWLPAAGRGQVAALVVKHILLAAIAISGAVLQSRISRRYRNRPDHGKEA
;
A
#
# COMPACT_ATOMS: atom_id res chain seq x y z
N MET A 1 28.32 6.62 3.83
CA MET A 1 27.54 5.46 3.35
C MET A 1 26.18 5.35 4.04
N THR A 2 26.08 5.54 5.36
CA THR A 2 24.84 5.52 6.14
C THR A 2 23.76 6.48 5.62
N ALA A 3 24.12 7.72 5.29
CA ALA A 3 23.19 8.72 4.72
C ALA A 3 22.49 8.25 3.43
N ILE A 4 23.23 7.59 2.53
CA ILE A 4 22.68 7.05 1.28
C ILE A 4 21.70 5.92 1.56
N LEU A 5 22.02 5.05 2.53
CA LEU A 5 21.15 3.94 2.93
C LEU A 5 19.84 4.43 3.57
N VAL A 6 19.90 5.46 4.41
CA VAL A 6 18.71 6.10 5.00
C VAL A 6 17.86 6.75 3.91
N MET A 7 18.49 7.51 3.01
CA MET A 7 17.78 8.14 1.88
C MET A 7 17.09 7.10 0.98
N LEU A 8 17.79 6.01 0.67
CA LEU A 8 17.25 4.91 -0.12
C LEU A 8 16.11 4.19 0.61
N SER A 9 16.23 3.99 1.93
CA SER A 9 15.16 3.43 2.75
C SER A 9 13.91 4.32 2.74
N ASN A 10 14.08 5.64 2.87
CA ASN A 10 12.97 6.59 2.80
C ASN A 10 12.29 6.57 1.42
N TYR A 11 13.07 6.50 0.35
CA TYR A 11 12.53 6.35 -1.01
C TYR A 11 11.72 5.05 -1.15
N PHE A 12 12.27 3.91 -0.71
CA PHE A 12 11.55 2.64 -0.77
C PHE A 12 10.31 2.61 0.12
N HIS A 13 10.35 3.27 1.27
CA HIS A 13 9.19 3.42 2.16
C HIS A 13 8.06 4.17 1.44
N ASP A 14 8.35 5.33 0.85
CA ASP A 14 7.37 6.12 0.10
C ASP A 14 6.86 5.33 -1.14
N LEU A 15 7.74 4.62 -1.84
CA LEU A 15 7.40 3.74 -2.97
C LEU A 15 6.48 2.59 -2.55
N ALA A 16 6.68 2.01 -1.36
CA ALA A 16 5.82 0.97 -0.83
C ALA A 16 4.40 1.48 -0.55
N VAL A 17 4.24 2.73 -0.07
CA VAL A 17 2.92 3.38 0.06
C VAL A 17 2.24 3.48 -1.32
N GLY A 18 2.98 3.89 -2.35
CA GLY A 18 2.47 3.96 -3.73
C GLY A 18 2.09 2.59 -4.30
N LEU A 19 2.89 1.55 -4.05
CA LEU A 19 2.58 0.17 -4.46
C LEU A 19 1.32 -0.36 -3.78
N LEU A 20 1.17 -0.12 -2.48
CA LEU A 20 -0.01 -0.49 -1.73
C LEU A 20 -1.27 0.18 -2.29
N PHE A 21 -1.18 1.48 -2.56
CA PHE A 21 -2.29 2.24 -3.15
C PHE A 21 -2.64 1.75 -4.56
N SER A 22 -1.63 1.45 -5.38
CA SER A 22 -1.83 0.92 -6.72
C SER A 22 -2.49 -0.47 -6.70
N ALA A 23 -2.03 -1.36 -5.80
CA ALA A 23 -2.63 -2.67 -5.60
C ALA A 23 -4.09 -2.57 -5.14
N MET A 24 -4.39 -1.60 -4.27
CA MET A 24 -5.74 -1.28 -3.83
C MET A 24 -6.64 -0.85 -5.00
N LEU A 25 -6.21 0.14 -5.79
CA LEU A 25 -6.98 0.63 -6.93
C LEU A 25 -7.25 -0.46 -7.96
N LEU A 26 -6.24 -1.27 -8.28
CA LEU A 26 -6.37 -2.36 -9.23
C LEU A 26 -7.34 -3.43 -8.73
N THR A 27 -7.24 -3.81 -7.44
CA THR A 27 -8.15 -4.76 -6.81
C THR A 27 -9.60 -4.25 -6.81
N TRP A 28 -9.80 -2.97 -6.51
CA TRP A 28 -11.11 -2.33 -6.54
C TRP A 28 -11.70 -2.26 -7.96
N TRP A 29 -10.90 -1.88 -8.95
CA TRP A 29 -11.37 -1.77 -10.34
C TRP A 29 -11.75 -3.15 -10.90
N VAL A 30 -10.96 -4.19 -10.63
CA VAL A 30 -11.27 -5.56 -11.07
C VAL A 30 -12.54 -6.10 -10.37
N ASP A 31 -12.75 -5.82 -9.08
CA ASP A 31 -13.98 -6.20 -8.36
C ASP A 31 -15.22 -5.50 -8.96
N GLN A 32 -15.10 -4.22 -9.29
CA GLN A 32 -16.16 -3.44 -9.93
C GLN A 32 -16.47 -3.97 -11.35
N ALA A 33 -15.45 -4.29 -12.14
CA ALA A 33 -15.62 -4.85 -13.48
C ALA A 33 -16.28 -6.24 -13.45
N ASN A 34 -15.89 -7.09 -12.51
CA ASN A 34 -16.51 -8.41 -12.34
C ASN A 34 -17.96 -8.32 -11.89
N SER A 35 -18.28 -7.34 -11.03
CA SER A 35 -19.65 -7.08 -10.58
C SER A 35 -20.55 -6.60 -11.72
N ALA A 36 -20.02 -5.81 -12.65
CA ALA A 36 -20.75 -5.37 -13.84
C ALA A 36 -21.03 -6.53 -14.83
N LEU A 37 -20.18 -7.56 -14.83
CA LEU A 37 -20.30 -8.76 -15.69
C LEU A 37 -21.03 -9.92 -15.01
N SER A 38 -21.86 -9.64 -14.00
CA SER A 38 -22.62 -10.66 -13.25
C SER A 38 -21.76 -11.82 -12.73
N HIS A 39 -20.51 -11.53 -12.36
CA HIS A 39 -19.56 -12.45 -11.72
C HIS A 39 -19.08 -13.60 -12.61
N ALA A 40 -19.17 -13.45 -13.94
CA ALA A 40 -18.80 -14.47 -14.93
C ALA A 40 -17.35 -15.01 -14.81
N HIS A 41 -16.41 -14.19 -14.30
CA HIS A 41 -14.98 -14.55 -14.22
C HIS A 41 -14.44 -14.61 -12.79
N THR A 42 -15.29 -14.98 -11.83
CA THR A 42 -14.96 -14.94 -10.40
C THR A 42 -13.68 -15.73 -10.04
N ALA A 43 -13.41 -16.87 -10.69
CA ALA A 43 -12.21 -17.66 -10.43
C ALA A 43 -10.91 -16.92 -10.83
N LEU A 44 -10.88 -16.26 -11.99
CA LEU A 44 -9.72 -15.48 -12.44
C LEU A 44 -9.52 -14.25 -11.55
N VAL A 45 -10.60 -13.55 -11.21
CA VAL A 45 -10.52 -12.39 -10.32
C VAL A 45 -10.03 -12.79 -8.94
N LYS A 46 -10.48 -13.92 -8.39
CA LYS A 46 -9.98 -14.45 -7.11
C LYS A 46 -8.46 -14.64 -7.13
N GLN A 47 -7.90 -15.20 -8.20
CA GLN A 47 -6.43 -15.34 -8.33
C GLN A 47 -5.71 -13.99 -8.38
N VAL A 48 -6.24 -13.01 -9.12
CA VAL A 48 -5.68 -11.66 -9.19
C VAL A 48 -5.71 -11.00 -7.81
N VAL A 49 -6.86 -11.02 -7.13
CA VAL A 49 -7.04 -10.44 -5.79
C VAL A 49 -6.11 -11.09 -4.77
N GLU A 50 -5.92 -12.41 -4.82
CA GLU A 50 -4.98 -13.10 -3.94
C GLU A 50 -3.51 -12.72 -4.18
N ARG A 51 -3.10 -12.59 -5.45
CA ARG A 51 -1.75 -12.11 -5.80
C ARG A 51 -1.55 -10.67 -5.34
N MET A 52 -2.52 -9.79 -5.61
CA MET A 52 -2.48 -8.40 -5.17
C MET A 52 -2.46 -8.28 -3.65
N ARG A 53 -3.16 -9.16 -2.92
CA ARG A 53 -3.09 -9.23 -1.46
C ARG A 53 -1.69 -9.53 -0.95
N LYS A 54 -0.95 -10.45 -1.60
CA LYS A 54 0.44 -10.75 -1.21
C LYS A 54 1.35 -9.54 -1.43
N VAL A 55 1.20 -8.85 -2.57
CA VAL A 55 1.93 -7.61 -2.87
C VAL A 55 1.62 -6.53 -1.83
N ALA A 56 0.34 -6.31 -1.52
CA ALA A 56 -0.08 -5.33 -0.53
C ALA A 56 0.47 -5.65 0.88
N TRP A 57 0.52 -6.92 1.28
CA TRP A 57 1.12 -7.33 2.54
C TRP A 57 2.63 -7.11 2.58
N ALA A 58 3.33 -7.42 1.50
CA ALA A 58 4.76 -7.15 1.39
C ALA A 58 5.05 -5.65 1.46
N ALA A 59 4.28 -4.84 0.74
CA ALA A 59 4.36 -3.38 0.81
C ALA A 59 4.08 -2.87 2.24
N TRP A 60 3.04 -3.38 2.90
CA TRP A 60 2.73 -3.04 4.29
C TRP A 60 3.84 -3.37 5.27
N ALA A 61 4.41 -4.57 5.17
CA ALA A 61 5.53 -4.97 6.01
C ALA A 61 6.71 -4.01 5.83
N TRP A 62 7.02 -3.63 4.58
CA TRP A 62 8.07 -2.66 4.30
C TRP A 62 7.75 -1.25 4.79
N ILE A 63 6.49 -0.79 4.70
CA ILE A 63 6.07 0.50 5.26
C ILE A 63 6.39 0.55 6.75
N ILE A 64 6.10 -0.52 7.51
CA ILE A 64 6.41 -0.57 8.94
C ILE A 64 7.93 -0.58 9.17
N ILE A 65 8.67 -1.48 8.51
CA ILE A 65 10.13 -1.61 8.69
C ILE A 65 10.85 -0.31 8.30
N GLY A 66 10.57 0.20 7.10
CA GLY A 66 11.12 1.47 6.61
C GLY A 66 10.69 2.66 7.46
N GLY A 67 9.46 2.64 8.01
CA GLY A 67 8.98 3.67 8.93
C GLY A 67 9.76 3.69 10.24
N VAL A 68 10.13 2.52 10.78
CA VAL A 68 10.99 2.42 11.98
C VAL A 68 12.38 2.99 11.69
N ILE A 69 13.02 2.57 10.59
CA ILE A 69 14.34 3.06 10.17
C ILE A 69 14.32 4.59 10.01
N ARG A 70 13.28 5.10 9.34
CA ARG A 70 13.06 6.54 9.14
C ARG A 70 12.88 7.29 10.44
N THR A 71 12.09 6.75 11.38
CA THR A 71 11.81 7.40 12.68
C THR A 71 13.08 7.54 13.52
N VAL A 72 13.91 6.50 13.57
CA VAL A 72 15.20 6.54 14.30
C VAL A 72 16.14 7.61 13.73
N ASN A 73 16.10 7.82 12.42
CA ASN A 73 16.98 8.77 11.71
C ASN A 73 16.29 10.11 11.40
N TYR A 74 15.07 10.35 11.92
CA TYR A 74 14.20 11.44 11.47
C TYR A 74 14.77 12.82 11.76
N TYR A 75 15.33 12.99 12.97
CA TYR A 75 15.84 14.29 13.42
C TYR A 75 16.99 14.79 12.53
N GLU A 76 17.94 13.91 12.24
CA GLU A 76 19.18 14.23 11.54
C GLU A 76 18.96 14.42 10.03
N TYR A 77 18.14 13.55 9.40
CA TYR A 77 18.03 13.51 7.94
C TYR A 77 16.79 14.20 7.37
N GLU A 78 15.74 14.43 8.18
CA GLU A 78 14.51 15.09 7.69
C GLU A 78 14.22 16.40 8.41
N TRP A 79 14.26 16.41 9.74
CA TRP A 79 13.86 17.58 10.54
C TRP A 79 14.84 18.75 10.39
N LEU A 80 16.13 18.52 10.64
CA LEU A 80 17.18 19.55 10.53
C LEU A 80 17.22 20.21 9.14
N PRO A 81 17.24 19.45 8.02
CA PRO A 81 17.18 20.03 6.69
C PRO A 81 15.87 20.76 6.36
N ALA A 82 14.72 20.24 6.83
CA ALA A 82 13.44 20.89 6.59
C ALA A 82 13.27 22.19 7.39
N ALA A 83 13.76 22.22 8.64
CA ALA A 83 13.80 23.42 9.47
C ALA A 83 14.72 24.48 8.86
N GLY A 84 15.92 24.09 8.42
CA GLY A 84 16.86 24.98 7.75
C GLY A 84 16.35 25.57 6.42
N ARG A 85 15.39 24.90 5.76
CA ARG A 85 14.76 25.36 4.51
C ARG A 85 13.35 25.95 4.68
N GLY A 86 12.83 26.03 5.90
CA GLY A 86 11.45 26.48 6.16
C GLY A 86 10.36 25.55 5.58
N GLN A 87 10.69 24.28 5.32
CA GLN A 87 9.82 23.29 4.66
C GLN A 87 9.11 22.35 5.65
N VAL A 88 9.13 22.66 6.94
CA VAL A 88 8.52 21.81 7.98
C VAL A 88 7.02 21.58 7.72
N ALA A 89 6.30 22.62 7.28
CA ALA A 89 4.88 22.48 6.94
C ALA A 89 4.65 21.47 5.80
N ALA A 90 5.46 21.54 4.73
CA ALA A 90 5.38 20.60 3.62
C ALA A 90 5.71 19.15 4.06
N LEU A 91 6.68 18.99 4.97
CA LEU A 91 7.04 17.70 5.54
C LEU A 91 5.87 17.10 6.35
N VAL A 92 5.17 17.91 7.15
CA VAL A 92 4.00 17.46 7.92
C VAL A 92 2.86 17.02 6.99
N VAL A 93 2.53 17.84 5.98
CA VAL A 93 1.49 17.52 4.99
C VAL A 93 1.80 16.20 4.28
N LYS A 94 3.06 15.98 3.88
CA LYS A 94 3.51 14.72 3.27
C LYS A 94 3.19 13.52 4.17
N HIS A 95 3.52 13.59 5.45
CA HIS A 95 3.29 12.48 6.38
C HIS A 95 1.80 12.19 6.58
N ILE A 96 0.98 13.23 6.74
CA ILE A 96 -0.47 13.07 6.87
C ILE A 96 -1.06 12.40 5.62
N LEU A 97 -0.68 12.88 4.44
CA LEU A 97 -1.17 12.35 3.17
C LEU A 97 -0.75 10.89 2.98
N LEU A 98 0.53 10.56 3.18
CA LEU A 98 1.04 9.20 3.01
C LEU A 98 0.43 8.24 4.05
N ALA A 99 0.24 8.69 5.29
CA ALA A 99 -0.42 7.89 6.32
C ALA A 99 -1.89 7.60 5.94
N ALA A 100 -2.63 8.60 5.47
CA ALA A 100 -4.00 8.44 5.01
C ALA A 100 -4.10 7.45 3.84
N ILE A 101 -3.21 7.56 2.85
CA ILE A 101 -3.12 6.64 1.70
C ILE A 101 -2.79 5.22 2.17
N ALA A 102 -1.81 5.07 3.05
CA ALA A 102 -1.42 3.77 3.56
C ALA A 102 -2.60 3.09 4.28
N ILE A 103 -3.18 3.77 5.29
CA ILE A 103 -4.28 3.23 6.10
C ILE A 103 -5.48 2.87 5.22
N SER A 104 -5.91 3.78 4.34
CA SER A 104 -7.04 3.53 3.44
C SER A 104 -6.76 2.34 2.49
N GLY A 105 -5.54 2.28 1.94
CA GLY A 105 -5.01 1.15 1.17
C GLY A 105 -5.08 -0.19 1.90
N ALA A 106 -4.59 -0.28 3.14
CA ALA A 106 -4.72 -1.49 3.99
C ALA A 106 -6.16 -1.95 4.11
N VAL A 107 -7.01 -1.01 4.53
CA VAL A 107 -8.37 -1.31 4.98
C VAL A 107 -9.18 -1.80 3.79
N LEU A 108 -9.11 -1.10 2.66
CA LEU A 108 -9.87 -1.48 1.46
C LEU A 108 -9.34 -2.79 0.87
N GLN A 109 -8.02 -2.95 0.77
CA GLN A 109 -7.43 -4.21 0.27
C GLN A 109 -7.83 -5.40 1.14
N SER A 110 -7.81 -5.23 2.46
CA SER A 110 -8.21 -6.27 3.41
C SER A 110 -9.69 -6.61 3.30
N ARG A 111 -10.56 -5.60 3.11
CA ARG A 111 -12.00 -5.80 2.94
C ARG A 111 -12.32 -6.59 1.67
N ILE A 112 -11.77 -6.19 0.52
CA ILE A 112 -12.03 -6.87 -0.76
C ILE A 112 -11.45 -8.29 -0.75
N SER A 113 -10.21 -8.44 -0.26
CA SER A 113 -9.56 -9.76 -0.17
C SER A 113 -10.34 -10.75 0.70
N ARG A 114 -10.97 -10.28 1.80
CA ARG A 114 -11.80 -11.13 2.66
C ARG A 114 -13.08 -11.58 1.95
N ARG A 115 -13.69 -10.72 1.12
CA ARG A 115 -14.89 -11.09 0.32
C ARG A 115 -14.58 -12.23 -0.65
N TYR A 116 -13.48 -12.14 -1.39
CA TYR A 116 -13.10 -13.17 -2.36
C TYR A 116 -12.62 -14.48 -1.72
N ARG A 117 -12.01 -14.42 -0.54
CA ARG A 117 -11.64 -15.63 0.21
C ARG A 117 -12.87 -16.43 0.68
N ASN A 118 -13.96 -15.74 1.03
CA ASN A 118 -15.16 -16.35 1.58
C ASN A 118 -16.22 -16.68 0.53
N ARG A 119 -16.01 -16.32 -0.75
CA ARG A 119 -16.93 -16.68 -1.83
C ARG A 119 -16.72 -18.16 -2.21
N PRO A 120 -17.79 -18.98 -2.22
CA PRO A 120 -17.72 -20.35 -2.70
C PRO A 120 -17.40 -20.38 -4.20
N ASP A 121 -16.57 -21.34 -4.62
CA ASP A 121 -16.22 -21.52 -6.03
C ASP A 121 -17.39 -22.18 -6.77
N HIS A 122 -18.29 -21.38 -7.34
CA HIS A 122 -19.44 -21.86 -8.15
C HIS A 122 -19.02 -22.42 -9.54
N GLY A 123 -17.78 -22.87 -9.71
CA GLY A 123 -17.22 -23.29 -11.00
C GLY A 123 -16.80 -24.76 -11.08
N LYS A 124 -17.26 -25.62 -10.16
CA LYS A 124 -16.89 -27.06 -10.15
C LYS A 124 -18.03 -28.02 -10.50
N GLU A 125 -19.20 -27.53 -10.92
CA GLU A 125 -20.37 -28.37 -11.26
C GLU A 125 -20.86 -28.19 -12.71
N ALA A 126 -19.95 -28.05 -13.68
CA ALA A 126 -20.30 -28.11 -15.10
C ALA A 126 -19.38 -29.10 -15.82
#